data_AF-A0A3S0CSI2-F1
#
_entry.id   AF-A0A3S0CSI2-F1
#
_cell.length_a   1.000
_cell.length_b   1.000
_cell.length_c   1.000
_cell.angle_alpha   90.00
_cell.angle_beta   90.00
_cell.angle_gamma   90.00
#
_symmetry.space_group_name_H-M   'P 1'
#
loop_
_entity.id
_entity.type
_entity.pdbx_description
1 polymer ?
#
loop_
_entity_poly.entity_id
_entity_poly.type
_entity_poly.pdbx_seq_one_letter_code
_entity_poly.pdbx_strand_id
1 'polypeptide(L)'
;MDVVHACRSAQSCAVDAAAAVREFHAGVVQPDMSVVIFFCSSHYDLDVLASEMCACFPGVTVVGCTTAGEIGPVGYRDWSLSGTSFARAHFSVQAGLLSGLANFDLDAGRRFAYALYDAPEVYDGRRRNGFALMLVDGLSVREELVARAFQDGLGNLPLVGGSAGDDLRFAKTQVYFDGAFHEDAAA
;
A
#
# COMPACT_ATOMS: atom_id res chain seq x y z
N MET A 1 30.74 -7.09 -8.27
CA MET A 1 30.01 -6.41 -7.20
C MET A 1 28.62 -6.17 -7.74
N ASP A 2 27.68 -7.04 -7.38
CA ASP A 2 26.29 -6.90 -7.81
C ASP A 2 25.72 -5.62 -7.18
N VAL A 3 25.12 -4.79 -8.02
CA VAL A 3 24.35 -3.64 -7.55
C VAL A 3 23.11 -4.21 -6.86
N VAL A 4 23.15 -4.30 -5.53
CA VAL A 4 21.95 -4.61 -4.75
C VAL A 4 21.01 -3.42 -4.93
N HIS A 5 19.99 -3.58 -5.76
CA HIS A 5 18.98 -2.54 -5.94
C HIS A 5 18.19 -2.39 -4.63
N ALA A 6 18.09 -1.17 -4.11
CA ALA A 6 17.34 -0.88 -2.89
C ALA A 6 15.82 -1.12 -3.08
N CYS A 7 15.35 -1.00 -4.33
CA CYS A 7 13.98 -1.25 -4.74
C CYS A 7 13.94 -2.09 -6.03
N ARG A 8 12.89 -2.90 -6.18
CA ARG A 8 12.55 -3.59 -7.43
C ARG A 8 11.09 -3.36 -7.76
N SER A 9 10.80 -3.04 -9.01
CA SER A 9 9.44 -2.80 -9.47
C SER A 9 9.07 -3.81 -10.54
N ALA A 10 7.83 -4.26 -10.54
CA ALA A 10 7.29 -5.16 -11.54
C ALA A 10 5.86 -4.77 -11.91
N GLN A 11 5.40 -5.32 -13.02
CA GLN A 11 4.02 -5.19 -13.46
C GLN A 11 3.64 -6.48 -14.20
N SER A 12 2.47 -7.03 -13.87
CA SER A 12 1.85 -8.15 -14.57
C SER A 12 0.56 -7.68 -15.23
N CYS A 13 0.33 -8.19 -16.45
CA CYS A 13 -0.91 -8.03 -17.19
C CYS A 13 -1.66 -9.37 -17.36
N ALA A 14 -1.34 -10.37 -16.52
CA ALA A 14 -2.07 -11.62 -16.52
C ALA A 14 -3.52 -11.38 -16.07
N VAL A 15 -4.47 -12.02 -16.74
CA VAL A 15 -5.90 -11.86 -16.43
C VAL A 15 -6.28 -12.63 -15.15
N ASP A 16 -5.62 -13.76 -14.91
CA ASP A 16 -5.83 -14.57 -13.72
C ASP A 16 -5.13 -13.94 -12.51
N ALA A 17 -5.86 -13.74 -11.41
CA ALA A 17 -5.36 -13.06 -10.22
C ALA A 17 -4.15 -13.77 -9.60
N ALA A 18 -4.19 -15.10 -9.50
CA ALA A 18 -3.09 -15.87 -8.95
C ALA A 18 -1.83 -15.80 -9.84
N ALA A 19 -2.00 -15.94 -11.16
CA ALA A 19 -0.92 -15.76 -12.11
C ALA A 19 -0.32 -14.35 -12.04
N ALA A 20 -1.16 -13.31 -11.95
CA ALA A 20 -0.71 -11.93 -11.85
C ALA A 20 0.17 -11.69 -10.62
N VAL A 21 -0.26 -12.20 -9.45
CA VAL A 21 0.53 -12.12 -8.21
C VAL A 21 1.86 -12.87 -8.34
N ARG A 22 1.87 -14.08 -8.91
CA ARG A 22 3.10 -14.87 -9.06
C ARG A 22 4.09 -14.19 -10.02
N GLU A 23 3.61 -13.64 -11.12
CA GLU A 23 4.44 -12.86 -12.07
C GLU A 23 4.98 -11.59 -11.40
N PHE A 24 4.13 -10.86 -10.67
CA PHE A 24 4.54 -9.69 -9.91
C PHE A 24 5.61 -10.04 -8.89
N HIS A 25 5.37 -11.06 -8.05
CA HIS A 25 6.32 -11.57 -7.06
C HIS A 25 7.66 -11.94 -7.70
N ALA A 26 7.65 -12.68 -8.82
CA ALA A 26 8.88 -13.06 -9.50
C ALA A 26 9.72 -11.85 -9.96
N GLY A 27 9.06 -10.72 -10.29
CA GLY A 27 9.73 -9.49 -10.69
C GLY A 27 10.23 -8.62 -9.52
N VAL A 28 9.54 -8.63 -8.38
CA VAL A 28 9.94 -7.82 -7.21
C VAL A 28 10.78 -8.57 -6.19
N VAL A 29 10.75 -9.90 -6.15
CA VAL A 29 11.41 -10.69 -5.10
C VAL A 29 12.90 -10.34 -5.00
N GLN A 30 13.35 -10.13 -3.75
CA GLN A 30 14.73 -9.86 -3.38
C GLN A 30 14.97 -10.28 -1.92
N PRO A 31 16.24 -10.46 -1.50
CA PRO A 31 16.55 -10.79 -0.11
C PRO A 31 16.04 -9.71 0.86
N ASP A 32 15.61 -10.14 2.05
CA ASP A 32 15.27 -9.29 3.19
C ASP A 32 14.36 -8.09 2.84
N MET A 33 13.21 -8.36 2.24
CA MET A 33 12.20 -7.32 1.96
C MET A 33 11.64 -6.72 3.26
N SER A 34 11.52 -5.39 3.28
CA SER A 34 10.92 -4.62 4.38
C SER A 34 9.44 -4.43 4.15
N VAL A 35 9.07 -3.95 2.95
CA VAL A 35 7.69 -3.74 2.53
C VAL A 35 7.55 -4.00 1.03
N VAL A 36 6.35 -4.40 0.62
CA VAL A 36 5.88 -4.40 -0.76
C VAL A 36 4.67 -3.49 -0.85
N ILE A 37 4.70 -2.57 -1.81
CA ILE A 37 3.57 -1.69 -2.13
C ILE A 37 3.07 -2.07 -3.52
N PHE A 38 1.77 -2.33 -3.65
CA PHE A 38 1.16 -2.68 -4.94
C PHE A 38 -0.12 -1.90 -5.23
N PHE A 39 -0.44 -1.83 -6.52
CA PHE A 39 -1.65 -1.25 -7.09
C PHE A 39 -2.23 -2.26 -8.07
N CYS A 40 -3.52 -2.57 -7.96
CA CYS A 40 -4.15 -3.60 -8.77
C CYS A 40 -5.47 -3.12 -9.33
N SER A 41 -5.81 -3.57 -10.53
CA SER A 41 -7.15 -3.30 -11.06
C SER A 41 -8.23 -3.95 -10.20
N SER A 42 -9.34 -3.22 -10.05
CA SER A 42 -10.57 -3.71 -9.41
C SER A 42 -11.24 -4.89 -10.15
N HIS A 43 -10.74 -5.28 -11.32
CA HIS A 43 -11.27 -6.38 -12.12
C HIS A 43 -10.82 -7.77 -11.66
N TYR A 44 -9.78 -7.86 -10.82
CA TYR A 44 -9.37 -9.15 -10.28
C TYR A 44 -10.38 -9.70 -9.28
N ASP A 45 -10.36 -11.03 -9.12
CA ASP A 45 -10.90 -11.66 -7.92
C ASP A 45 -9.98 -11.31 -6.74
N LEU A 46 -10.43 -10.37 -5.91
CA LEU A 46 -9.63 -9.80 -4.82
C LEU A 46 -9.38 -10.79 -3.67
N ASP A 47 -10.27 -11.78 -3.48
CA ASP A 47 -10.06 -12.82 -2.47
C ASP A 47 -8.94 -13.77 -2.92
N VAL A 48 -8.93 -14.15 -4.20
CA VAL A 48 -7.84 -14.94 -4.79
C VAL A 48 -6.54 -14.15 -4.78
N LEU A 49 -6.57 -12.88 -5.18
CA LEU A 49 -5.40 -12.00 -5.18
C LEU A 49 -4.80 -11.87 -3.77
N ALA A 50 -5.64 -11.64 -2.77
CA ALA A 50 -5.21 -11.52 -1.38
C ALA A 50 -4.59 -12.81 -0.84
N SER A 51 -5.23 -13.96 -1.10
CA SER A 51 -4.70 -15.27 -0.71
C SER A 51 -3.32 -15.54 -1.35
N GLU A 52 -3.14 -15.20 -2.61
CA GLU A 52 -1.87 -15.41 -3.31
C GLU A 52 -0.80 -14.41 -2.89
N MET A 53 -1.16 -13.17 -2.55
CA MET A 53 -0.24 -12.20 -1.96
C MET A 53 0.30 -12.72 -0.62
N CYS A 54 -0.56 -13.28 0.24
CA CYS A 54 -0.14 -13.91 1.49
C CYS A 54 0.83 -15.08 1.25
N ALA A 55 0.54 -15.92 0.26
CA ALA A 55 1.37 -17.07 -0.06
C ALA A 55 2.75 -16.67 -0.63
N CYS A 56 2.80 -15.63 -1.47
CA CYS A 56 4.01 -15.17 -2.13
C CYS A 56 4.91 -14.32 -1.23
N PHE A 57 4.36 -13.62 -0.23
CA PHE A 57 5.12 -12.68 0.62
C PHE A 57 5.09 -13.06 2.11
N PRO A 58 5.51 -14.28 2.50
CA PRO A 58 5.46 -14.70 3.89
C PRO A 58 6.36 -13.84 4.78
N GLY A 59 5.80 -13.27 5.83
CA GLY A 59 6.54 -12.46 6.81
C GLY A 59 7.01 -11.09 6.31
N VAL A 60 6.50 -10.63 5.16
CA VAL A 60 6.78 -9.30 4.60
C VAL A 60 5.54 -8.43 4.74
N THR A 61 5.71 -7.18 5.16
CA THR A 61 4.60 -6.22 5.18
C THR A 61 4.18 -5.92 3.74
N VAL A 62 2.91 -6.13 3.42
CA VAL A 62 2.35 -5.83 2.09
C VAL A 62 1.20 -4.84 2.26
N VAL A 63 1.28 -3.72 1.54
CA VAL A 63 0.27 -2.66 1.50
C VAL A 63 -0.12 -2.44 0.05
N GLY A 64 -1.39 -2.16 -0.22
CA GLY A 64 -1.79 -1.83 -1.58
C GLY A 64 -3.20 -1.29 -1.65
N CYS A 65 -3.69 -1.07 -2.87
CA CYS A 65 -5.08 -0.72 -3.09
C CYS A 65 -5.55 -1.12 -4.50
N THR A 66 -6.87 -1.07 -4.68
CA THR A 66 -7.46 -1.11 -6.02
C THR A 66 -7.25 0.23 -6.73
N THR A 67 -7.12 0.21 -8.06
CA THR A 67 -6.92 1.40 -8.91
C THR A 67 -7.77 1.34 -10.18
N ALA A 68 -7.83 2.45 -10.90
CA ALA A 68 -8.51 2.61 -12.19
C ALA A 68 -7.51 2.67 -13.37
N GLY A 69 -6.38 1.98 -13.23
CA GLY A 69 -5.21 2.13 -14.07
C GLY A 69 -3.93 2.11 -13.23
N GLU A 70 -2.93 1.35 -13.70
CA GLU A 70 -1.70 1.10 -12.97
C GLU A 70 -0.49 1.56 -13.78
N ILE A 71 0.41 2.25 -13.10
CA ILE A 71 1.69 2.70 -13.67
C ILE A 71 2.76 1.72 -13.19
N GLY A 72 3.53 1.17 -14.13
CA GLY A 72 4.66 0.31 -13.81
C GLY A 72 5.72 0.27 -14.91
N PRO A 73 6.68 -0.67 -14.83
CA PRO A 73 7.80 -0.76 -15.76
C PRO A 73 7.40 -0.96 -17.23
N VAL A 74 6.16 -1.41 -17.52
CA VAL A 74 5.65 -1.57 -18.89
C VAL A 74 4.73 -0.42 -19.33
N GLY A 75 4.73 0.69 -18.57
CA GLY A 75 3.97 1.91 -18.83
C GLY A 75 2.65 1.99 -18.06
N TYR A 76 1.78 2.90 -18.48
CA TYR A 76 0.41 3.00 -17.99
C TYR A 76 -0.45 1.91 -18.63
N ARG A 77 -1.11 1.09 -17.81
CA ARG A 77 -1.96 -0.01 -18.24
C ARG A 77 -3.24 -0.02 -17.43
N ASP A 78 -4.31 -0.47 -18.06
CA ASP A 78 -5.52 -0.89 -17.37
C ASP A 78 -5.45 -2.40 -17.11
N TRP A 79 -6.22 -2.86 -16.13
CA TRP A 79 -6.41 -4.30 -15.82
C TRP A 79 -5.10 -5.02 -15.53
N SER A 80 -4.24 -4.38 -14.75
CA SER A 80 -2.92 -4.91 -14.42
C SER A 80 -2.66 -4.86 -12.91
N LEU A 81 -1.56 -5.47 -12.51
CA LEU A 81 -1.02 -5.42 -11.16
C LEU A 81 0.39 -4.83 -11.26
N SER A 82 0.67 -3.72 -10.58
CA SER A 82 2.01 -3.14 -10.52
C SER A 82 2.42 -2.84 -9.08
N GLY A 83 3.72 -2.67 -8.85
CA GLY A 83 4.18 -2.37 -7.50
C GLY A 83 5.69 -2.41 -7.37
N THR A 84 6.15 -2.24 -6.13
CA THR A 84 7.57 -2.16 -5.78
C THR A 84 7.84 -2.81 -4.43
N SER A 85 8.92 -3.60 -4.34
CA SER A 85 9.48 -4.07 -3.08
C SER A 85 10.65 -3.21 -2.63
N PHE A 86 10.83 -3.09 -1.32
CA PHE A 86 11.88 -2.27 -0.70
C PHE A 86 12.73 -3.13 0.24
N ALA A 87 14.06 -3.04 0.15
CA ALA A 87 14.97 -3.87 0.95
C ALA A 87 15.17 -3.31 2.37
N ARG A 88 15.14 -4.19 3.39
CA ARG A 88 15.27 -3.86 4.82
C ARG A 88 16.59 -3.19 5.18
N ALA A 89 17.66 -3.46 4.42
CA ALA A 89 18.95 -2.77 4.60
C ALA A 89 18.82 -1.24 4.46
N HIS A 90 17.90 -0.78 3.61
CA HIS A 90 17.74 0.64 3.25
C HIS A 90 16.46 1.26 3.81
N PHE A 91 15.42 0.47 4.05
CA PHE A 91 14.09 0.96 4.45
C PHE A 91 13.64 0.33 5.77
N SER A 92 13.25 1.17 6.72
CA SER A 92 12.46 0.77 7.88
C SER A 92 11.03 1.25 7.68
N VAL A 93 10.05 0.38 7.93
CA VAL A 93 8.64 0.65 7.66
C VAL A 93 7.81 0.19 8.84
N GLN A 94 6.92 1.09 9.27
CA GLN A 94 5.81 0.77 10.15
C GLN A 94 4.53 1.05 9.36
N ALA A 95 3.59 0.11 9.38
CA ALA A 95 2.31 0.22 8.69
C ALA A 95 1.18 -0.21 9.62
N GLY A 96 -0.04 0.20 9.32
CA GLY A 96 -1.24 -0.13 10.08
C GLY A 96 -2.49 0.07 9.25
N LEU A 97 -3.62 -0.37 9.77
CA LEU A 97 -4.93 -0.17 9.16
C LEU A 97 -5.83 0.60 10.11
N LEU A 98 -6.45 1.66 9.60
CA LEU A 98 -7.50 2.40 10.27
C LEU A 98 -8.82 2.16 9.55
N SER A 99 -9.73 1.45 10.22
CA SER A 99 -11.05 1.11 9.70
C SER A 99 -12.17 1.96 10.31
N GLY A 100 -13.36 1.94 9.71
CA GLY A 100 -14.53 2.66 10.21
C GLY A 100 -14.59 4.13 9.77
N LEU A 101 -14.13 4.46 8.57
CA LEU A 101 -14.08 5.83 8.06
C LEU A 101 -15.48 6.49 7.92
N ALA A 102 -16.56 5.73 7.81
CA ALA A 102 -17.92 6.25 7.70
C ALA A 102 -18.26 7.16 8.89
N ASN A 103 -17.74 6.81 10.07
CA ASN A 103 -17.87 7.55 11.33
C ASN A 103 -16.51 8.10 11.81
N PHE A 104 -15.66 8.54 10.87
CA PHE A 104 -14.30 8.96 11.15
C PHE A 104 -14.22 10.07 12.20
N ASP A 105 -13.35 9.88 13.20
CA ASP A 105 -12.99 10.86 14.21
C ASP A 105 -11.57 11.40 13.96
N LEU A 106 -11.44 12.73 13.89
CA LEU A 106 -10.16 13.40 13.65
C LEU A 106 -9.14 13.10 14.75
N ASP A 107 -9.57 13.00 16.01
CA ASP A 107 -8.65 12.71 17.12
C ASP A 107 -8.13 11.28 17.06
N ALA A 108 -9.00 10.31 16.75
CA ALA A 108 -8.61 8.93 16.49
C ALA A 108 -7.62 8.81 15.33
N GLY A 109 -7.86 9.48 14.20
CA GLY A 109 -6.93 9.50 13.07
C GLY A 109 -5.57 10.12 13.43
N ARG A 110 -5.57 11.22 14.19
CA ARG A 110 -4.35 11.86 14.68
C ARG A 110 -3.53 10.93 15.57
N ARG A 111 -4.19 10.27 16.53
CA ARG A 111 -3.54 9.32 17.45
C ARG A 111 -3.01 8.10 16.71
N PHE A 112 -3.73 7.59 15.72
CA PHE A 112 -3.30 6.49 14.87
C PHE A 112 -2.00 6.85 14.14
N ALA A 113 -1.97 7.99 13.44
CA ALA A 113 -0.78 8.41 12.69
C ALA A 113 0.42 8.72 13.61
N TYR A 114 0.16 9.35 14.77
CA TYR A 114 1.20 9.56 15.77
C TYR A 114 1.77 8.23 16.28
N ALA A 115 0.94 7.23 16.57
CA ALA A 115 1.41 5.94 17.05
C ALA A 115 2.29 5.20 16.02
N LEU A 116 1.95 5.25 14.74
CA LEU A 116 2.81 4.71 13.67
C LEU A 116 4.13 5.49 13.58
N TYR A 117 4.08 6.82 13.68
CA TYR A 117 5.27 7.65 13.64
C TYR A 117 6.16 7.47 14.87
N ASP A 118 5.61 7.26 16.06
CA ASP A 118 6.33 7.09 17.33
C ASP A 118 6.85 5.65 17.53
N ALA A 119 6.57 4.74 16.59
CA ALA A 119 7.02 3.36 16.71
C ALA A 119 8.57 3.24 16.78
N PRO A 120 9.12 2.36 17.65
CA PRO A 120 10.56 2.15 17.79
C PRO A 120 11.28 1.81 16.48
N GLU A 121 10.62 1.09 15.59
CA GLU A 121 11.10 0.69 14.27
C GLU A 121 11.43 1.90 13.39
N VAL A 122 10.78 3.05 13.63
CA VAL A 122 10.99 4.32 12.91
C VAL A 122 12.06 5.20 13.60
N TYR A 123 12.53 4.83 14.80
CA TYR A 123 13.41 5.65 15.65
C TYR A 123 14.93 5.52 15.38
N ASP A 124 15.38 4.76 14.37
CA ASP A 124 16.81 4.45 14.11
C ASP A 124 17.69 5.62 13.60
N GLY A 125 17.23 6.87 13.73
CA GLY A 125 17.94 8.05 13.22
C GLY A 125 17.68 8.38 11.74
N ARG A 126 16.93 7.54 11.00
CA ARG A 126 16.53 7.80 9.60
C ARG A 126 15.30 8.71 9.44
N ARG A 127 14.67 9.15 10.54
CA ARG A 127 13.49 10.04 10.54
C ARG A 127 13.63 11.29 9.67
N ARG A 128 14.86 11.80 9.48
CA ARG A 128 15.12 13.02 8.70
C ARG A 128 14.86 12.84 7.18
N ASN A 129 14.87 11.61 6.67
CA ASN A 129 14.73 11.30 5.25
C ASN A 129 13.58 10.31 4.99
N GLY A 130 12.43 10.52 5.64
CA GLY A 130 11.24 9.67 5.51
C GLY A 130 10.00 10.43 5.03
N PHE A 131 8.96 9.66 4.73
CA PHE A 131 7.62 10.16 4.43
C PHE A 131 6.59 9.13 4.94
N ALA A 132 5.35 9.57 5.12
CA ALA A 132 4.21 8.69 5.31
C ALA A 132 3.49 8.50 3.96
N LEU A 133 3.09 7.26 3.69
CA LEU A 133 2.20 6.92 2.58
C LEU A 133 0.82 6.64 3.16
N MET A 134 -0.22 7.22 2.58
CA MET A 134 -1.61 6.92 2.90
C MET A 134 -2.32 6.40 1.66
N LEU A 135 -2.88 5.20 1.75
CA LEU A 135 -3.86 4.70 0.79
C LEU A 135 -5.21 4.67 1.49
N VAL A 136 -6.24 5.25 0.88
CA VAL A 136 -7.57 5.37 1.51
C VAL A 136 -8.66 4.85 0.59
N ASP A 137 -9.68 4.24 1.15
CA ASP A 137 -10.90 3.90 0.43
C ASP A 137 -11.52 5.18 -0.19
N GLY A 138 -11.46 5.30 -1.51
CA GLY A 138 -11.89 6.49 -2.25
C GLY A 138 -13.39 6.76 -2.16
N LEU A 139 -14.21 5.72 -2.05
CA LEU A 139 -15.67 5.84 -1.92
C LEU A 139 -16.14 6.10 -0.50
N SER A 140 -15.24 6.11 0.49
CA SER A 140 -15.55 6.64 1.82
C SER A 140 -15.84 8.16 1.79
N VAL A 141 -15.33 8.88 0.78
CA VAL A 141 -15.37 10.35 0.67
C VAL A 141 -14.78 11.02 1.91
N ARG A 142 -13.79 10.36 2.54
CA ARG A 142 -13.10 10.85 3.75
C ARG A 142 -11.65 11.23 3.52
N GLU A 143 -11.12 11.10 2.31
CA GLU A 143 -9.69 11.33 2.00
C GLU A 143 -9.14 12.61 2.63
N GLU A 144 -9.80 13.76 2.44
CA GLU A 144 -9.34 15.04 2.98
C GLU A 144 -9.31 15.06 4.52
N LEU A 145 -10.32 14.48 5.18
CA LEU A 145 -10.39 14.43 6.64
C LEU A 145 -9.32 13.49 7.21
N VAL A 146 -9.12 12.32 6.59
CA VAL A 146 -8.10 11.36 7.00
C VAL A 146 -6.71 11.95 6.78
N ALA A 147 -6.43 12.51 5.61
CA ALA A 147 -5.16 13.18 5.31
C ALA A 147 -4.86 14.28 6.32
N ARG A 148 -5.87 15.09 6.67
CA ARG A 148 -5.72 16.15 7.67
C ARG A 148 -5.37 15.59 9.04
N ALA A 149 -6.13 14.62 9.52
CA ALA A 149 -5.89 13.99 10.82
C ALA A 149 -4.50 13.33 10.89
N PHE A 150 -4.09 12.65 9.81
CA PHE A 150 -2.78 12.02 9.72
C PHE A 150 -1.68 13.07 9.75
N GLN A 151 -1.78 14.12 8.94
CA GLN A 151 -0.79 15.20 8.96
C GLN A 151 -0.65 15.86 10.33
N ASP A 152 -1.77 16.09 11.04
CA ASP A 152 -1.75 16.64 12.40
C ASP A 152 -1.03 15.71 13.39
N GLY A 153 -1.05 14.39 13.18
CA GLY A 153 -0.35 13.40 14.02
C GLY A 153 1.11 13.19 13.65
N LEU A 154 1.42 13.31 12.36
CA LEU A 154 2.77 13.17 11.78
C LEU A 154 3.64 14.42 11.96
N GLY A 155 3.03 15.58 12.21
CA GLY A 155 3.72 16.86 12.35
C GLY A 155 4.39 17.28 11.04
N ASN A 156 5.72 17.32 11.02
CA ASN A 156 6.49 17.77 9.86
C ASN A 156 6.87 16.66 8.87
N LEU A 157 6.53 15.41 9.15
CA LEU A 157 6.78 14.32 8.21
C LEU A 157 5.89 14.51 6.97
N PRO A 158 6.45 14.50 5.74
CA PRO A 158 5.65 14.62 4.54
C PRO A 158 4.65 13.46 4.42
N LEU A 159 3.39 13.79 4.13
CA LEU A 159 2.36 12.83 3.79
C LEU A 159 2.13 12.85 2.27
N VAL A 160 2.20 11.68 1.66
CA VAL A 160 1.85 11.44 0.25
C VAL A 160 0.87 10.28 0.16
N GLY A 161 0.20 10.12 -0.98
CA GLY A 161 -0.75 9.03 -1.15
C GLY A 161 -1.84 9.32 -2.15
N GLY A 162 -2.93 8.59 -2.01
CA GLY A 162 -4.12 8.78 -2.81
C GLY A 162 -5.24 7.81 -2.46
N SER A 163 -6.39 8.05 -3.09
CA SER A 163 -7.57 7.20 -2.99
C SER A 163 -7.47 5.96 -3.87
N ALA A 164 -7.95 4.84 -3.33
CA ALA A 164 -8.26 3.64 -4.09
C ALA A 164 -9.33 3.94 -5.15
N GLY A 165 -9.26 3.25 -6.28
CA GLY A 165 -10.15 3.41 -7.44
C GLY A 165 -10.73 2.08 -7.93
N ASP A 166 -11.75 2.16 -8.77
CA ASP A 166 -12.51 1.01 -9.26
C ASP A 166 -12.90 1.11 -10.75
N ASP A 167 -11.96 1.59 -11.57
CA ASP A 167 -12.15 1.71 -13.02
C ASP A 167 -13.38 2.55 -13.41
N LEU A 168 -13.63 3.65 -12.66
CA LEU A 168 -14.75 4.59 -12.82
C LEU A 168 -16.14 3.95 -12.65
N ARG A 169 -16.23 2.81 -11.95
CA ARG A 169 -17.50 2.17 -11.63
C ARG A 169 -18.23 2.86 -10.48
N PHE A 170 -17.49 3.53 -9.59
CA PHE A 170 -18.01 4.21 -8.40
C PHE A 170 -18.91 3.30 -7.53
N ALA A 171 -18.53 2.02 -7.45
CA ALA A 171 -19.25 0.98 -6.76
C ALA A 171 -18.49 0.45 -5.55
N LYS A 172 -17.18 0.21 -5.68
CA LYS A 172 -16.38 -0.43 -4.62
C LYS A 172 -14.88 -0.16 -4.75
N THR A 173 -14.29 0.52 -3.76
CA THR A 173 -12.85 0.77 -3.68
C THR A 173 -12.27 0.17 -2.41
N GLN A 174 -11.06 -0.37 -2.46
CA GLN A 174 -10.51 -1.14 -1.34
C GLN A 174 -9.02 -0.91 -1.15
N VAL A 175 -8.59 -0.90 0.12
CA VAL A 175 -7.18 -0.90 0.52
C VAL A 175 -6.79 -2.30 0.99
N TYR A 176 -5.61 -2.77 0.62
CA TYR A 176 -5.08 -4.04 1.06
C TYR A 176 -4.16 -3.85 2.26
N PHE A 177 -4.43 -4.60 3.32
CA PHE A 177 -3.56 -4.69 4.49
C PHE A 177 -3.76 -6.03 5.20
N ASP A 178 -2.66 -6.57 5.73
CA ASP A 178 -2.65 -7.79 6.56
C ASP A 178 -3.44 -8.97 5.95
N GLY A 179 -3.25 -9.20 4.66
CA GLY A 179 -3.80 -10.37 3.98
C GLY A 179 -5.22 -10.23 3.44
N ALA A 180 -5.83 -9.04 3.51
CA ALA A 180 -7.19 -8.82 3.03
C ALA A 180 -7.38 -7.44 2.41
N PHE A 181 -8.41 -7.32 1.57
CA PHE A 181 -8.91 -6.05 1.06
C PHE A 181 -10.02 -5.51 1.98
N HIS A 182 -9.91 -4.24 2.35
CA HIS A 182 -10.78 -3.56 3.30
C HIS A 182 -11.49 -2.38 2.62
N GLU A 183 -12.79 -2.30 2.85
CA GLU A 183 -13.61 -1.12 2.59
C GLU A 183 -13.64 -0.26 3.86
N ASP A 184 -14.07 0.99 3.72
CA ASP A 184 -14.25 1.92 4.84
C ASP A 184 -12.96 2.07 5.68
N ALA A 185 -11.80 2.09 5.02
CA ALA A 185 -10.50 2.01 5.67
C ALA A 185 -9.39 2.82 4.98
N ALA A 186 -8.33 3.11 5.73
CA ALA A 186 -7.07 3.69 5.28
C ALA A 186 -5.87 2.90 5.83
N ALA A 187 -4.82 2.77 5.03
CA ALA A 187 -3.57 2.10 5.38
C ALA A 187 -2.35 3.00 5.14
#